data_AF-A0A2M6XB09-F1
#
_entry.id   AF-A0A2M6XB09-F1
#
_cell.length_a   1.000
_cell.length_b   1.000
_cell.length_c   1.000
_cell.angle_alpha   90.00
_cell.angle_beta   90.00
_cell.angle_gamma   90.00
#
_symmetry.space_group_name_H-M   'P 1'
#
loop_
_entity.id
_entity.type
_entity.pdbx_description
1 polymer ?
#
loop_
_entity_poly.entity_id
_entity_poly.type
_entity_poly.pdbx_seq_one_letter_code
_entity_poly.pdbx_strand_id
1 'polypeptide(L)'
;MGLSKYSYQADAVANLYRAAFYLAKGSKNTSLGFLKKAATKIKEKLDPAIIKMADFPRDYLKTSRDQHYWAEKILDQYTKFKNLL
;
A
#
# COMPACT_ATOMS: atom_id res chain seq x y z
N MET A 1 -21.97 -0.30 -18.51
CA MET A 1 -21.65 1.12 -18.21
C MET A 1 -21.95 1.39 -16.75
N GLY A 2 -20.98 1.95 -16.02
CA GLY A 2 -21.14 2.35 -14.62
C GLY A 2 -19.86 2.34 -13.79
N LEU A 3 -18.69 2.54 -14.39
CA LEU A 3 -17.45 2.81 -13.64
C LEU A 3 -17.59 4.19 -13.00
N SER A 4 -18.15 4.23 -11.79
CA SER A 4 -18.24 5.47 -11.03
C SER A 4 -16.83 6.02 -10.83
N LYS A 5 -16.69 7.35 -10.94
CA LYS A 5 -15.43 8.09 -10.69
C LYS A 5 -14.85 7.82 -9.29
N TYR A 6 -15.63 7.24 -8.38
CA TYR A 6 -15.23 6.82 -7.04
C TYR A 6 -14.61 5.42 -6.97
N SER A 7 -14.87 4.53 -7.93
CA SER A 7 -14.45 3.12 -7.82
C SER A 7 -12.94 2.90 -7.94
N TYR A 8 -12.25 3.71 -8.74
CA TYR A 8 -10.80 3.54 -8.95
C TYR A 8 -9.96 4.01 -7.76
N GLN A 9 -10.36 5.09 -7.10
CA GLN A 9 -9.70 5.56 -5.88
C GLN A 9 -10.04 4.66 -4.70
N ALA A 10 -11.31 4.26 -4.54
CA ALA A 10 -11.71 3.32 -3.50
C ALA A 10 -10.98 1.96 -3.64
N ASP A 11 -10.83 1.43 -4.87
CA ASP A 11 -10.06 0.21 -5.09
C ASP A 11 -8.57 0.40 -4.78
N ALA A 12 -7.98 1.54 -5.14
CA ALA A 12 -6.60 1.85 -4.78
C ALA A 12 -6.39 1.93 -3.26
N VAL A 13 -7.32 2.55 -2.54
CA VAL A 13 -7.30 2.62 -1.07
C VAL A 13 -7.50 1.22 -0.45
N ALA A 14 -8.43 0.42 -0.97
CA ALA A 14 -8.58 -0.98 -0.55
C ALA A 14 -7.30 -1.81 -0.80
N ASN A 15 -6.58 -1.53 -1.89
CA ASN A 15 -5.30 -2.17 -2.18
C ASN A 15 -4.20 -1.74 -1.20
N LEU A 16 -4.21 -0.53 -0.64
CA LEU A 16 -3.31 -0.17 0.46
C LEU A 16 -3.57 -1.00 1.71
N TYR A 17 -4.84 -1.18 2.09
CA TYR A 17 -5.20 -2.04 3.22
C TYR A 17 -4.73 -3.49 3.00
N ARG A 18 -5.00 -4.05 1.81
CA ARG A 18 -4.52 -5.39 1.44
C ARG A 18 -2.99 -5.47 1.50
N ALA A 19 -2.29 -4.46 0.99
CA ALA A 19 -0.84 -4.40 1.03
C ALA A 19 -0.31 -4.44 2.48
N ALA A 20 -0.86 -3.62 3.37
CA ALA A 20 -0.49 -3.61 4.79
C ALA A 20 -0.75 -4.99 5.44
N PHE A 21 -1.94 -5.55 5.25
CA PHE A 21 -2.33 -6.85 5.82
C PHE A 21 -1.39 -7.98 5.37
N TYR A 22 -1.13 -8.11 4.06
CA TYR A 22 -0.26 -9.17 3.55
C TYR A 22 1.20 -8.95 3.94
N LEU A 23 1.65 -7.70 4.11
CA LEU A 23 2.99 -7.42 4.58
C LEU A 23 3.18 -7.86 6.03
N ALA A 24 2.20 -7.54 6.89
CA ALA A 24 2.20 -7.97 8.28
C ALA A 24 2.18 -9.51 8.42
N LYS A 25 1.52 -10.21 7.50
CA LYS A 25 1.52 -11.68 7.46
C LYS A 25 2.79 -12.31 6.88
N GLY A 26 3.79 -11.51 6.49
CA GLY A 26 5.03 -11.99 5.88
C GLY A 26 4.93 -12.31 4.38
N SER A 27 3.79 -12.04 3.74
CA SER A 27 3.57 -12.33 2.32
C SER A 27 4.04 -11.16 1.44
N LYS A 28 5.36 -11.00 1.35
CA LYS A 28 6.03 -9.87 0.68
C LYS A 28 5.55 -9.64 -0.76
N ASN A 29 5.59 -10.69 -1.60
CA ASN A 29 5.26 -10.55 -3.02
C ASN A 29 3.80 -10.13 -3.24
N THR A 30 2.88 -10.72 -2.47
CA THR A 30 1.45 -10.38 -2.51
C THR A 30 1.23 -8.94 -2.08
N SER A 31 1.86 -8.52 -0.97
CA SER A 31 1.80 -7.15 -0.49
C SER A 31 2.27 -6.14 -1.53
N LEU A 32 3.45 -6.37 -2.11
CA LEU A 32 4.04 -5.50 -3.13
C LEU A 32 3.18 -5.44 -4.39
N GLY A 33 2.53 -6.55 -4.77
CA GLY A 33 1.56 -6.58 -5.87
C GLY A 33 0.39 -5.64 -5.64
N PHE A 34 -0.20 -5.66 -4.44
CA PHE A 34 -1.27 -4.73 -4.07
C PHE A 34 -0.78 -3.28 -3.97
N LEU A 35 0.39 -3.06 -3.39
CA LEU A 35 0.97 -1.73 -3.26
C LEU A 35 1.26 -1.09 -4.63
N LYS A 36 1.78 -1.86 -5.59
CA LYS A 36 1.96 -1.40 -6.97
C LYS A 36 0.65 -1.04 -7.64
N LYS A 37 -0.40 -1.86 -7.47
CA LYS A 37 -1.75 -1.55 -7.98
C LYS A 37 -2.28 -0.25 -7.41
N ALA A 38 -2.18 -0.06 -6.10
CA ALA A 38 -2.55 1.21 -5.45
C ALA A 38 -1.75 2.38 -6.03
N ALA A 39 -0.42 2.23 -6.13
CA ALA A 39 0.45 3.27 -6.67
C ALA A 39 0.07 3.68 -8.09
N THR A 40 -0.38 2.79 -8.97
CA THR A 40 -0.83 3.20 -10.33
C THR A 40 -1.94 4.26 -10.37
N LYS A 41 -2.69 4.43 -9.28
CA LYS A 41 -3.83 5.36 -9.20
C LYS A 41 -3.59 6.55 -8.28
N ILE A 42 -2.82 6.37 -7.22
CA ILE A 42 -2.63 7.38 -6.16
C ILE A 42 -1.16 7.65 -5.83
N LYS A 43 -0.22 7.33 -6.73
CA LYS A 43 1.24 7.50 -6.52
C LYS A 43 1.61 8.87 -5.96
N GLU A 44 1.09 9.93 -6.54
CA GLU A 44 1.44 11.32 -6.19
C GLU A 44 1.04 11.70 -4.77
N LYS A 45 0.05 10.99 -4.21
CA LYS A 45 -0.44 11.23 -2.86
C LYS A 45 0.19 10.27 -1.83
N LEU A 46 0.90 9.24 -2.28
CA LEU A 46 1.55 8.28 -1.39
C LEU A 46 2.83 8.84 -0.79
N ASP A 47 3.18 8.35 0.40
CA ASP A 47 4.45 8.65 1.03
C ASP A 47 5.62 8.21 0.12
N PRO A 48 6.55 9.12 -0.23
CA PRO A 48 7.73 8.78 -1.03
C PRO A 48 8.56 7.65 -0.43
N ALA A 49 8.57 7.51 0.90
CA ALA A 49 9.29 6.43 1.58
C ALA A 49 8.68 5.05 1.29
N ILE A 50 7.34 4.97 1.17
CA ILE A 50 6.64 3.73 0.80
C ILE A 50 6.91 3.38 -0.67
N ILE A 51 6.97 4.38 -1.55
CA ILE A 51 7.33 4.16 -2.96
C ILE A 51 8.75 3.62 -3.06
N LYS A 52 9.72 4.24 -2.37
CA LYS A 52 11.11 3.75 -2.33
C LYS A 52 11.19 2.32 -1.78
N MET A 53 10.45 2.01 -0.71
CA MET A 53 10.39 0.65 -0.16
C MET A 53 9.83 -0.34 -1.20
N ALA A 54 8.79 0.04 -1.94
CA ALA A 54 8.19 -0.81 -2.97
C ALA A 54 9.12 -1.06 -4.17
N ASP A 55 9.96 -0.09 -4.52
CA ASP A 55 10.95 -0.19 -5.59
C ASP A 55 12.18 -1.00 -5.14
N PHE A 56 12.57 -0.91 -3.86
CA PHE A 56 13.75 -1.59 -3.29
C PHE A 56 13.42 -2.51 -2.10
N PRO A 57 12.49 -3.48 -2.24
CA PRO A 57 11.97 -4.23 -1.10
C PRO A 57 13.01 -5.08 -0.36
N ARG A 58 14.11 -5.46 -1.03
CA ARG A 58 15.21 -6.23 -0.41
C ARG A 58 15.98 -5.43 0.62
N ASP A 59 16.05 -4.11 0.45
CA ASP A 59 16.80 -3.23 1.35
C ASP A 59 16.00 -2.90 2.61
N TYR A 60 14.68 -2.88 2.48
CA TYR A 60 13.74 -2.42 3.52
C TYR A 60 12.94 -3.54 4.21
N LEU A 61 12.77 -4.72 3.60
CA LEU A 61 11.96 -5.81 4.15
C LEU A 61 12.83 -7.02 4.53
N LYS A 62 13.90 -6.78 5.29
CA LYS A 62 14.88 -7.83 5.66
C LYS A 62 14.32 -8.74 6.75
N THR A 63 13.78 -8.15 7.81
CA THR A 63 13.29 -8.89 8.98
C THR A 63 11.76 -8.87 9.07
N SER A 64 11.19 -9.68 9.98
CA SER A 64 9.76 -9.59 10.31
C SER A 64 9.41 -8.26 10.97
N ARG A 65 10.32 -7.69 11.77
CA ARG A 65 10.14 -6.36 12.38
C ARG A 65 10.01 -5.27 11.32
N ASP A 66 10.86 -5.29 10.29
CA ASP A 66 10.77 -4.29 9.22
C ASP A 66 9.46 -4.42 8.44
N GLN A 67 9.01 -5.65 8.21
CA GLN A 67 7.73 -5.90 7.55
C GLN A 67 6.55 -5.35 8.35
N HIS A 68 6.53 -5.55 9.68
CA HIS A 68 5.50 -4.95 10.54
C HIS A 68 5.57 -3.42 10.53
N TYR A 69 6.78 -2.85 10.66
CA TYR A 69 6.99 -1.41 10.59
C TYR A 69 6.43 -0.81 9.29
N TRP A 70 6.79 -1.39 8.15
CA TRP A 70 6.29 -0.91 6.86
C TRP A 70 4.81 -1.20 6.65
N ALA A 71 4.28 -2.29 7.22
CA ALA A 71 2.84 -2.57 7.21
C ALA A 71 2.06 -1.48 7.94
N GLU A 72 2.53 -1.05 9.11
CA GLU A 72 1.96 0.07 9.85
C GLU A 72 2.03 1.37 9.04
N LYS A 73 3.16 1.68 8.41
CA LYS A 73 3.28 2.87 7.55
C LYS A 73 2.30 2.87 6.37
N ILE A 74 2.09 1.72 5.74
CA ILE A 74 1.09 1.58 4.67
C ILE A 74 -0.33 1.72 5.24
N LEU A 75 -0.60 1.18 6.43
CA LEU A 75 -1.89 1.27 7.10
C LEU A 75 -2.23 2.72 7.52
N ASP A 76 -1.22 3.49 7.94
CA ASP A 76 -1.36 4.92 8.22
C ASP A 76 -1.81 5.68 6.97
N GLN A 77 -1.20 5.39 5.82
CA GLN A 77 -1.61 5.99 4.54
C GLN A 77 -3.04 5.58 4.16
N TYR A 78 -3.39 4.29 4.30
CA TYR A 78 -4.76 3.84 4.09
C TYR A 78 -5.75 4.64 4.96
N THR A 79 -5.45 4.82 6.24
CA THR A 79 -6.33 5.53 7.19
C THR A 79 -6.48 7.00 6.80
N LYS A 80 -5.39 7.66 6.36
CA LYS A 80 -5.45 9.02 5.82
C LYS A 80 -6.38 9.12 4.61
N PHE A 81 -6.24 8.23 3.63
CA PHE A 81 -7.11 8.25 2.45
C PHE A 81 -8.55 7.86 2.76
N LYS A 82 -8.77 6.93 3.69
CA LYS A 82 -10.10 6.53 4.13
C LYS A 82 -10.86 7.70 4.76
N ASN A 83 -10.19 8.53 5.54
CA ASN A 83 -10.81 9.71 6.16
C ASN A 83 -11.04 10.87 5.17
N LEU A 84 -10.44 10.81 3.97
CA LEU A 84 -10.58 11.82 2.92
C LEU A 84 -11.63 11.44 1.84
N LEU A 85 -12.16 10.23 1.90
CA LEU A 85 -13.18 9.68 1.00
C LEU A 85 -14.56 9.74 1.66
#